data_AF-A0A2V6Q1S7-F1
#
_entry.id   AF-A0A2V6Q1S7-F1
#
_cell.length_a   1.000
_cell.length_b   1.000
_cell.length_c   1.000
_cell.angle_alpha   90.00
_cell.angle_beta   90.00
_cell.angle_gamma   90.00
#
_symmetry.space_group_name_H-M   'P 1'
#
loop_
_entity.id
_entity.type
_entity.pdbx_description
1 polymer ?
#
loop_
_entity_poly.entity_id
_entity_poly.type
_entity_poly.pdbx_seq_one_letter_code
_entity_poly.pdbx_strand_id
1 'polypeptide(L)'
;MTRYAVIGGVLVVLAWGWLSAFSWFDALALCRVHLDVDLLEGDRASIKQAIALVRREDPPAYRDLCNWVDRIQEERECRAGDPQANPRFRGAVVPIEWLEPAQRRAREAAACYVRGSRIVVMRRAREGENPATLLRERAEAVKRTAGYSRMFWTDAPR
;
A
#
# COMPACT_ATOMS: atom_id res chain seq x y z
N MET A 1 24.39 -10.67 35.34
CA MET A 1 23.04 -10.86 34.75
C MET A 1 22.45 -9.55 34.20
N THR A 2 22.59 -8.42 34.90
CA THR A 2 22.10 -7.09 34.47
C THR A 2 22.63 -6.62 33.10
N ARG A 3 23.89 -6.91 32.73
CA ARG A 3 24.44 -6.53 31.42
C ARG A 3 23.73 -7.19 30.23
N TYR A 4 23.32 -8.45 30.36
CA TYR A 4 22.60 -9.17 29.30
C TYR A 4 21.15 -8.69 29.15
N ALA A 5 20.51 -8.27 30.25
CA ALA A 5 19.18 -7.68 30.22
C ALA A 5 19.17 -6.30 29.51
N VAL A 6 20.19 -5.47 29.75
CA VAL A 6 20.34 -4.18 29.07
C VAL A 6 20.60 -4.35 27.57
N ILE A 7 21.51 -5.26 27.20
CA ILE A 7 21.80 -5.56 25.78
C ILE A 7 20.56 -6.13 25.09
N GLY A 8 19.84 -7.05 25.74
CA GLY A 8 18.59 -7.60 25.22
C GLY A 8 17.52 -6.52 25.02
N GLY A 9 17.34 -5.61 26.00
CA GLY A 9 16.42 -4.48 25.88
C GLY A 9 16.74 -3.55 24.72
N VAL A 10 18.03 -3.21 24.52
CA VAL A 10 18.46 -2.37 23.39
C VAL A 10 18.21 -3.04 22.05
N LEU A 11 18.51 -4.35 21.92
CA LEU A 11 18.24 -5.10 20.69
C LEU A 11 16.74 -5.15 20.37
N VAL A 12 15.88 -5.30 21.38
CA VAL A 12 14.41 -5.27 21.19
C VAL A 12 13.96 -3.90 20.70
N VAL A 13 14.46 -2.81 21.28
CA VAL A 13 14.11 -1.43 20.84
C VAL A 13 14.59 -1.16 19.42
N LEU A 14 15.81 -1.56 19.06
CA LEU A 14 16.34 -1.40 17.71
C LEU A 14 15.56 -2.23 16.69
N ALA A 15 15.26 -3.50 16.99
CA ALA A 15 14.44 -4.35 16.14
C ALA A 15 13.01 -3.78 15.98
N TRP A 16 12.42 -3.27 17.07
CA TRP A 16 11.10 -2.63 17.04
C TRP A 16 11.11 -1.33 16.22
N GLY A 17 12.13 -0.49 16.39
CA GLY A 17 12.34 0.71 15.58
C GLY A 17 12.48 0.39 14.10
N TRP A 18 13.21 -0.67 13.76
CA TRP A 18 13.40 -1.08 12.37
C TRP A 18 12.12 -1.64 11.73
N LEU A 19 11.38 -2.49 12.46
CA LEU A 19 10.10 -3.03 12.02
C LEU A 19 9.05 -1.93 11.82
N SER A 20 8.96 -0.99 12.77
CA SER A 20 8.04 0.13 12.68
C SER A 20 8.45 1.14 11.60
N ALA A 21 9.72 1.22 11.23
CA ALA A 21 10.16 2.09 10.15
C ALA A 21 9.56 1.67 8.80
N PHE A 22 9.74 0.41 8.37
CA PHE A 22 9.49 -0.02 6.98
C PHE A 22 8.21 -0.85 6.75
N SER A 23 7.48 -1.17 7.81
CA SER A 23 6.25 -1.96 7.70
C SER A 23 5.14 -1.40 8.57
N TRP A 24 3.90 -1.69 8.17
CA TRP A 24 2.78 -1.72 9.09
C TRP A 24 2.79 -3.09 9.76
N PHE A 25 2.87 -3.10 11.08
CA PHE A 25 2.86 -4.32 11.88
C PHE A 25 1.84 -4.19 13.00
N ASP A 26 0.93 -5.15 13.06
CA ASP A 26 -0.06 -5.28 14.12
C ASP A 26 0.12 -6.65 14.80
N ALA A 27 0.79 -6.65 15.94
CA ALA A 27 1.16 -7.87 16.66
C ALA A 27 -0.07 -8.68 17.11
N LEU A 28 -1.18 -8.02 17.41
CA LEU A 28 -2.41 -8.69 17.87
C LEU A 28 -3.11 -9.44 16.74
N ALA A 29 -3.08 -8.89 15.53
CA ALA A 29 -3.68 -9.49 14.35
C ALA A 29 -2.69 -10.32 13.52
N LEU A 30 -1.41 -10.41 13.95
CA LEU A 30 -0.29 -10.96 13.18
C LEU A 30 -0.21 -10.42 11.74
N CYS A 31 -0.64 -9.17 11.55
CA CYS A 31 -0.73 -8.55 10.25
C CYS A 31 0.54 -7.77 9.95
N ARG A 32 1.14 -8.07 8.80
CA ARG A 32 2.36 -7.40 8.34
C ARG A 32 2.20 -6.98 6.90
N VAL A 33 2.27 -5.67 6.65
CA VAL A 33 2.26 -5.09 5.31
C VAL A 33 3.52 -4.25 5.13
N HIS A 34 4.32 -4.58 4.13
CA HIS A 34 5.52 -3.80 3.79
C HIS A 34 5.15 -2.47 3.15
N LEU A 35 5.78 -1.37 3.60
CA LEU A 35 5.52 -0.01 3.10
C LEU A 35 6.75 0.54 2.38
N ASP A 36 6.79 0.35 1.06
CA ASP A 36 7.85 0.88 0.21
C ASP A 36 7.46 2.29 -0.23
N VAL A 37 8.01 3.29 0.44
CA VAL A 37 7.85 4.70 0.05
C VAL A 37 9.19 5.26 -0.41
N ASP A 38 9.13 6.22 -1.32
CA ASP A 38 10.28 7.03 -1.67
C ASP A 38 10.74 7.86 -0.46
N LEU A 39 12.02 7.81 -0.12
CA LEU A 39 12.58 8.43 1.09
C LEU A 39 12.49 9.96 1.07
N LEU A 40 12.48 10.57 -0.11
CA LEU A 40 12.55 12.03 -0.26
C LEU A 40 11.17 12.68 -0.36
N GLU A 41 10.21 11.99 -0.99
CA GLU A 41 8.93 12.57 -1.41
C GLU A 41 7.71 11.75 -0.96
N GLY A 42 7.93 10.61 -0.31
CA GLY A 42 6.85 9.70 0.12
C GLY A 42 6.23 10.06 1.47
N ASP A 43 4.94 9.76 1.63
CA ASP A 43 4.19 9.98 2.86
C ASP A 43 3.73 8.64 3.46
N ARG A 44 4.69 7.94 4.08
CA ARG A 44 4.43 6.71 4.83
C ARG A 44 3.46 6.93 5.99
N ALA A 45 3.46 8.12 6.60
CA ALA A 45 2.64 8.41 7.77
C ALA A 45 1.15 8.37 7.41
N SER A 46 0.75 8.98 6.30
CA SER A 46 -0.66 8.93 5.88
C SER A 46 -1.10 7.55 5.41
N ILE A 47 -0.22 6.73 4.81
CA ILE A 47 -0.56 5.31 4.50
C ILE A 47 -0.84 4.55 5.80
N LYS A 48 0.02 4.69 6.82
CA LYS A 48 -0.19 4.06 8.13
C LYS A 48 -1.48 4.53 8.79
N GLN A 49 -1.76 5.83 8.75
CA GLN A 49 -3.00 6.40 9.28
C GLN A 49 -4.22 5.88 8.52
N ALA A 50 -4.13 5.71 7.20
CA ALA A 50 -5.19 5.13 6.39
C ALA A 50 -5.47 3.67 6.78
N ILE A 51 -4.43 2.84 6.94
CA ILE A 51 -4.58 1.47 7.43
C ILE A 51 -5.19 1.44 8.83
N ALA A 52 -4.74 2.33 9.73
CA ALA A 52 -5.30 2.45 11.08
C ALA A 52 -6.76 2.88 11.06
N LEU A 53 -7.16 3.73 10.11
CA LEU A 53 -8.54 4.13 9.90
C LEU A 53 -9.38 2.94 9.42
N VAL A 54 -8.91 2.19 8.43
CA VAL A 54 -9.57 0.97 7.94
C VAL A 54 -9.73 -0.05 9.08
N ARG A 55 -8.70 -0.29 9.88
CA ARG A 55 -8.77 -1.17 11.06
C ARG A 55 -9.90 -0.80 12.03
N ARG A 56 -10.14 0.51 12.24
CA ARG A 56 -11.14 1.01 13.18
C ARG A 56 -12.55 1.03 12.58
N GLU A 57 -12.69 1.46 11.33
CA GLU A 57 -14.00 1.70 10.71
C GLU A 57 -14.53 0.48 9.94
N ASP A 58 -13.66 -0.38 9.40
CA ASP A 58 -14.03 -1.54 8.57
C ASP A 58 -13.13 -2.76 8.87
N PRO A 59 -13.39 -3.48 9.98
CA PRO A 59 -12.62 -4.67 10.34
C PRO A 59 -12.62 -5.78 9.27
N PRO A 60 -13.71 -6.06 8.54
CA PRO A 60 -13.69 -6.96 7.39
C PRO A 60 -12.66 -6.56 6.33
N ALA A 61 -12.66 -5.31 5.87
CA ALA A 61 -11.68 -4.85 4.88
C ALA A 61 -10.24 -4.88 5.41
N TYR A 62 -10.05 -4.64 6.71
CA TYR A 62 -8.73 -4.78 7.35
C TYR A 62 -8.24 -6.24 7.32
N ARG A 63 -9.12 -7.22 7.57
CA ARG A 63 -8.75 -8.64 7.44
C ARG A 63 -8.38 -9.00 6.01
N ASP A 64 -9.09 -8.45 5.03
CA ASP A 64 -8.77 -8.65 3.62
C ASP A 64 -7.38 -8.10 3.30
N LEU A 65 -7.07 -6.89 3.77
CA LEU A 65 -5.73 -6.31 3.64
C LEU A 65 -4.67 -7.25 4.23
N CYS A 66 -4.87 -7.72 5.46
CA CYS A 66 -3.87 -8.52 6.16
C CYS A 66 -3.60 -9.89 5.55
N ASN A 67 -4.61 -10.51 4.93
CA ASN A 67 -4.49 -11.85 4.36
C ASN A 67 -4.04 -11.84 2.89
N TRP A 68 -4.36 -10.77 2.16
CA TRP A 68 -4.24 -10.74 0.70
C TRP A 68 -3.33 -9.62 0.19
N VAL A 69 -2.76 -8.79 1.05
CA VAL A 69 -1.81 -7.74 0.67
C VAL A 69 -0.53 -7.86 1.50
N ASP A 70 0.57 -8.14 0.84
CA ASP A 70 1.89 -8.27 1.47
C ASP A 70 2.63 -6.92 1.48
N ARG A 71 2.32 -6.05 0.50
CA ARG A 71 3.10 -4.84 0.24
C ARG A 71 2.24 -3.71 -0.33
N ILE A 72 2.46 -2.51 0.18
CA ILE A 72 1.98 -1.24 -0.38
C ILE A 72 3.20 -0.43 -0.83
N GLN A 73 3.24 -0.06 -2.10
CA GLN A 73 4.28 0.78 -2.69
C GLN A 73 3.69 2.16 -2.99
N GLU A 74 4.43 3.23 -2.71
CA GLU A 74 4.00 4.58 -3.07
C GLU A 74 4.72 5.05 -4.34
N GLU A 75 3.95 5.35 -5.37
CA GLU A 75 4.46 5.83 -6.65
C GLU A 75 3.73 7.11 -7.09
N ARG A 76 4.32 7.85 -8.04
CA ARG A 76 3.70 9.06 -8.59
C ARG A 76 2.40 8.78 -9.36
N GLU A 77 2.31 7.58 -9.93
CA GLU A 77 1.20 7.17 -10.78
C GLU A 77 0.93 5.68 -10.59
N CYS A 78 -0.29 5.27 -10.88
CA CYS A 78 -0.69 3.88 -10.84
C CYS A 78 -0.22 3.13 -12.09
N ARG A 79 1.03 2.67 -12.10
CA ARG A 79 1.59 1.87 -13.20
C ARG A 79 1.01 0.46 -13.28
N ALA A 80 0.48 -0.03 -12.15
CA ALA A 80 -0.11 -1.35 -12.00
C ALA A 80 -1.59 -1.41 -12.39
N GLY A 81 -2.23 -0.27 -12.63
CA GLY A 81 -3.67 -0.16 -12.90
C GLY A 81 -4.12 -0.60 -14.28
N ASP A 82 -3.27 -1.28 -15.06
CA ASP A 82 -3.58 -1.59 -16.45
C ASP A 82 -3.78 -3.11 -16.68
N PRO A 83 -5.03 -3.61 -16.68
CA PRO A 83 -5.39 -4.93 -17.21
C PRO A 83 -4.98 -5.10 -18.69
N GLN A 84 -4.65 -4.01 -19.37
CA GLN A 84 -4.21 -3.93 -20.75
C GLN A 84 -2.97 -3.04 -20.90
N ALA A 85 -1.99 -3.09 -19.99
CA ALA A 85 -0.68 -2.47 -20.27
C ALA A 85 -0.22 -3.12 -21.55
N ASN A 86 -0.44 -2.41 -22.66
CA ASN A 86 -0.38 -2.97 -23.99
C ASN A 86 0.95 -3.71 -24.02
N PRO A 87 1.01 -4.98 -24.43
CA PRO A 87 2.27 -5.72 -24.42
C PRO A 87 3.43 -4.92 -25.05
N ARG A 88 3.12 -4.00 -25.97
CA ARG A 88 4.05 -3.03 -26.58
C ARG A 88 4.62 -1.96 -25.64
N PHE A 89 3.91 -1.57 -24.59
CA PHE A 89 4.33 -0.54 -23.64
C PHE A 89 4.77 -1.11 -22.29
N ARG A 90 4.95 -2.44 -22.19
CA ARG A 90 5.52 -3.07 -21.00
C ARG A 90 6.96 -2.56 -20.82
N GLY A 91 7.15 -1.64 -19.87
CA GLY A 91 8.42 -0.95 -19.62
C GLY A 91 8.59 0.40 -20.33
N ALA A 92 7.60 0.85 -21.12
CA ALA A 92 7.64 2.18 -21.75
C ALA A 92 7.04 3.24 -20.82
N VAL A 93 7.81 4.29 -20.54
CA VAL A 93 7.32 5.48 -19.83
C VAL A 93 6.55 6.36 -20.83
N VAL A 94 5.28 6.05 -21.03
CA VAL A 94 4.37 6.87 -21.84
C VAL A 94 3.86 8.05 -20.99
N PRO A 95 3.98 9.31 -21.45
CA PRO A 95 3.42 10.47 -20.76
C PRO A 95 1.89 10.35 -20.62
N ILE A 96 1.34 10.76 -19.48
CA ILE A 96 -0.09 10.63 -19.16
C ILE A 96 -0.96 11.38 -20.19
N GLU A 97 -0.42 12.45 -20.77
CA GLU A 97 -1.08 13.30 -21.75
C GLU A 97 -1.42 12.54 -23.04
N TRP A 98 -0.67 11.46 -23.31
CA TRP A 98 -0.78 10.67 -24.54
C TRP A 98 -1.63 9.40 -24.34
N LEU A 99 -2.11 9.18 -23.11
CA LEU A 99 -2.99 8.07 -22.78
C LEU A 99 -4.44 8.38 -23.11
N GLU A 100 -5.18 7.36 -23.52
CA GLU A 100 -6.64 7.45 -23.70
C GLU A 100 -7.34 7.81 -22.37
N PRO A 101 -8.52 8.44 -22.40
CA PRO A 101 -9.21 8.89 -21.19
C PRO A 101 -9.47 7.80 -20.14
N ALA A 102 -9.65 6.54 -20.55
CA ALA A 102 -9.80 5.42 -19.63
C ALA A 102 -8.48 5.04 -18.93
N GLN A 103 -7.38 4.98 -19.69
CA GLN A 103 -6.04 4.68 -19.18
C GLN A 103 -5.51 5.78 -18.26
N ARG A 104 -5.77 7.04 -18.62
CA ARG A 104 -5.47 8.20 -17.77
C ARG A 104 -6.14 8.10 -16.41
N ARG A 105 -7.45 7.83 -16.39
CA ARG A 105 -8.20 7.64 -15.13
C ARG A 105 -7.66 6.48 -14.31
N ALA A 106 -7.22 5.40 -14.95
CA ALA A 106 -6.61 4.27 -14.25
C ALA A 106 -5.24 4.63 -13.63
N ARG A 107 -4.41 5.41 -14.32
CA ARG A 107 -3.12 5.89 -13.80
C ARG A 107 -3.24 6.94 -12.71
N GLU A 108 -4.27 7.77 -12.76
CA GLU A 108 -4.55 8.81 -11.77
C GLU A 108 -5.30 8.28 -10.54
N ALA A 109 -5.69 7.02 -10.53
CA ALA A 109 -6.39 6.40 -9.41
C ALA A 109 -5.57 6.48 -8.11
N ALA A 110 -6.27 6.67 -6.99
CA ALA A 110 -5.69 6.73 -5.65
C ALA A 110 -4.80 5.54 -5.29
N ALA A 111 -5.20 4.34 -5.73
CA ALA A 111 -4.40 3.13 -5.66
C ALA A 111 -4.85 2.12 -6.71
N CYS A 112 -3.95 1.21 -7.06
CA CYS A 112 -4.13 0.14 -8.02
C CYS A 112 -3.55 -1.16 -7.46
N TYR A 113 -4.24 -2.24 -7.78
CA TYR A 113 -3.81 -3.59 -7.44
C TYR A 113 -2.99 -4.16 -8.60
N VAL A 114 -1.77 -4.66 -8.31
CA VAL A 114 -0.98 -5.40 -9.29
C VAL A 114 -1.58 -6.81 -9.42
N ARG A 115 -2.32 -7.06 -10.50
CA ARG A 115 -3.00 -8.35 -10.74
C ARG A 115 -2.02 -9.52 -10.65
N GLY A 116 -2.44 -10.61 -9.99
CA GLY A 116 -1.59 -11.79 -9.85
C GLY A 116 -0.55 -11.70 -8.75
N SER A 117 -0.58 -10.61 -7.97
CA SER A 117 0.33 -10.40 -6.85
C SER A 117 -0.44 -10.12 -5.57
N ARG A 118 0.28 -9.78 -4.50
CA ARG A 118 -0.26 -9.19 -3.26
C ARG A 118 0.29 -7.78 -3.04
N ILE A 119 0.57 -7.08 -4.14
CA ILE A 119 1.15 -5.74 -4.16
C ILE A 119 0.05 -4.73 -4.53
N VAL A 120 -0.05 -3.67 -3.73
CA VAL A 120 -0.86 -2.49 -4.00
C VAL A 120 0.08 -1.32 -4.26
N VAL A 121 -0.15 -0.60 -5.34
CA VAL A 121 0.54 0.66 -5.64
C VAL A 121 -0.40 1.80 -5.28
N MET A 122 0.05 2.69 -4.42
CA MET A 122 -0.68 3.86 -3.96
C MET A 122 -0.10 5.10 -4.60
N ARG A 123 -0.97 6.01 -5.04
CA ARG A 123 -0.56 7.31 -5.57
C ARG A 123 -0.01 8.17 -4.45
N ARG A 124 1.12 8.82 -4.72
CA ARG A 124 1.71 9.84 -3.86
C ARG A 124 0.75 11.04 -3.69
N ALA A 125 0.81 11.67 -2.52
CA ALA A 125 0.15 12.93 -2.27
C ALA A 125 0.61 13.99 -3.28
N ARG A 126 -0.33 14.79 -3.79
CA ARG A 126 -0.02 15.96 -4.61
C ARG A 126 0.29 17.14 -3.69
N GLU A 127 1.13 18.05 -4.19
CA GLU A 127 1.39 19.30 -3.49
C GLU A 127 0.08 20.09 -3.30
N GLY A 128 -0.17 20.56 -2.08
CA GLY A 128 -1.40 21.28 -1.71
C GLY A 128 -2.65 20.40 -1.48
N GLU A 129 -2.54 19.07 -1.55
CA GLU A 129 -3.66 18.16 -1.28
C GLU A 129 -4.05 18.23 0.21
N ASN A 130 -5.36 18.31 0.49
CA ASN A 130 -5.84 18.41 1.87
C ASN A 130 -5.56 17.09 2.63
N PRO A 131 -4.88 17.12 3.79
CA PRO A 131 -4.51 15.91 4.51
C PRO A 131 -5.70 15.02 4.94
N ALA A 132 -6.83 15.63 5.32
CA ALA A 132 -8.01 14.88 5.74
C ALA A 132 -8.70 14.18 4.56
N THR A 133 -8.75 14.86 3.41
CA THR A 133 -9.28 14.28 2.17
C THR A 133 -8.37 13.15 1.68
N LEU A 134 -7.05 13.38 1.66
CA LEU A 134 -6.05 12.37 1.29
C LEU A 134 -6.15 11.12 2.15
N LEU A 135 -6.30 11.28 3.47
CA LEU A 135 -6.44 10.17 4.41
C LEU A 135 -7.67 9.31 4.08
N ARG A 136 -8.82 9.95 3.83
CA ARG A 136 -10.07 9.26 3.46
C ARG A 136 -9.94 8.57 2.11
N GLU A 137 -9.37 9.24 1.11
CA GLU A 137 -9.13 8.67 -0.21
C GLU A 137 -8.23 7.44 -0.14
N ARG A 138 -7.12 7.52 0.62
CA ARG A 138 -6.20 6.39 0.84
C ARG A 138 -6.87 5.23 1.56
N ALA A 139 -7.69 5.50 2.58
CA ALA A 139 -8.42 4.45 3.29
C ALA A 139 -9.37 3.69 2.37
N GLU A 140 -10.18 4.40 1.57
CA GLU A 140 -11.06 3.78 0.59
C GLU A 140 -10.29 3.02 -0.51
N ALA A 141 -9.14 3.56 -0.93
CA ALA A 141 -8.27 2.90 -1.91
C ALA A 141 -7.69 1.59 -1.36
N VAL A 142 -7.28 1.56 -0.08
CA VAL A 142 -6.82 0.35 0.63
C VAL A 142 -7.93 -0.70 0.64
N LYS A 143 -9.15 -0.33 1.05
CA LYS A 143 -10.29 -1.26 1.11
C LYS A 143 -10.57 -1.89 -0.25
N ARG A 144 -10.71 -1.07 -1.30
CA ARG A 144 -10.97 -1.56 -2.66
C ARG A 144 -9.87 -2.50 -3.16
N THR A 145 -8.61 -2.10 -3.03
CA THR A 145 -7.49 -2.86 -3.59
C THR A 145 -7.22 -4.15 -2.84
N ALA A 146 -7.42 -4.17 -1.52
CA ALA A 146 -7.45 -5.41 -0.74
C ALA A 146 -8.55 -6.35 -1.21
N GLY A 147 -9.76 -5.81 -1.48
CA GLY A 147 -10.86 -6.57 -2.07
C GLY A 147 -10.53 -7.17 -3.44
N TYR A 148 -9.88 -6.41 -4.32
CA TYR A 148 -9.42 -6.91 -5.62
C TYR A 148 -8.38 -8.03 -5.49
N SER A 149 -7.43 -7.89 -4.56
CA SER A 149 -6.46 -8.95 -4.29
C SER A 149 -7.15 -10.21 -3.79
N ARG A 150 -8.05 -10.08 -2.81
CA ARG A 150 -8.85 -11.21 -2.30
C ARG A 150 -9.55 -11.93 -3.43
N MET A 151 -10.36 -11.23 -4.23
CA MET A 151 -11.13 -11.82 -5.32
C MET A 151 -10.22 -12.56 -6.30
N PHE A 152 -9.06 -12.01 -6.65
CA PHE A 152 -8.12 -12.70 -7.53
C PHE A 152 -7.66 -14.05 -6.95
N TRP A 153 -7.32 -14.09 -5.66
CA TRP A 153 -6.80 -15.30 -5.02
C TRP A 153 -7.87 -16.30 -4.57
N THR A 154 -9.12 -15.87 -4.39
CA THR A 154 -10.23 -16.75 -4.01
C THR A 154 -11.04 -17.25 -5.19
N ASP A 155 -11.18 -16.46 -6.26
CA ASP A 155 -12.11 -16.73 -7.37
C ASP A 155 -11.39 -17.23 -8.63
N ALA A 156 -10.05 -17.31 -8.63
CA ALA A 156 -9.32 -17.88 -9.75
C ALA A 156 -9.57 -19.40 -9.86
N PRO A 157 -10.00 -19.93 -11.02
CA PRO A 157 -10.09 -21.37 -11.23
C PRO A 157 -8.68 -21.97 -11.10
N ARG A 158 -8.57 -23.01 -10.26
CA ARG A 158 -7.35 -23.82 -10.13
C ARG A 158 -7.10 -24.62 -11.40
#